data_AF-A0A3D2DIC6-F1
#
_entry.id   AF-A0A3D2DIC6-F1
#
_cell.length_a   1.000
_cell.length_b   1.000
_cell.length_c   1.000
_cell.angle_alpha   90.00
_cell.angle_beta   90.00
_cell.angle_gamma   90.00
#
_symmetry.space_group_name_H-M   'P 1'
#
loop_
_entity.id
_entity.type
_entity.pdbx_description
1 polymer ?
#
loop_
_entity_poly.entity_id
_entity_poly.type
_entity_poly.pdbx_seq_one_letter_code
_entity_poly.pdbx_strand_id
1 'polypeptide(L)'
;MNEVNELFTKENVEKIVVPQVVKDDLLSIIEEKLKRAGFYYRIAYRVKTVDSMVNKLIFKDYRRPGTENADKKMQDLVGIRIILYFVDDVDICRKLLDTLFVSPGMWETTENNEYEFKAMKVNGIFRLPAYLSKTIVNPYLSDYVDDTFEVQVRTNSFEGWHEIEHDMRYKGSAFGIGNEALARKMNSILATFELCDDSIVGLLEDLGHQHYKDKKWNDMLRCHYRLKFENEPLHPYIEELFDEDTELAKIFYKFKRPGAIEQLWMDTSEKGIELTVNNIVRIVNQIGPDDERLNEAFKKIDHEKGQDNETVSKRRKFEPFKKLGTYKVFRSHSAIDLTNLSMEDAYKKAVNYIYSWIKSRFLEVFDDLPEGVGAYENEMPGYKVSISYDPEELYFREVTTHLDTKIANRVWISIASIEKRNDTLVFDVSNEYAEPADKYRDNENILFSRPNFYGEIADNIGICDIERLRQTVKSIGHTKEYDVLKKLISDENREFPVVVFVASDDYWVEKFDVDYFAYLVGYYAHIKRVTTEELAEQFAKDYDLDEDEYRDSITVFYPGKKPAASYKSHILNTTFEVIKIEKKKYWNETGCRAFRRQLVSDIRENNVVK
;
A
#
# COMPACT_ATOMS: atom_id res chain seq x y z
N MET A 1 4.86 47.79 -6.43
CA MET A 1 5.48 46.57 -5.86
C MET A 1 4.43 45.50 -5.91
N ASN A 2 4.68 44.42 -6.62
CA ASN A 2 3.75 43.30 -6.69
C ASN A 2 3.78 42.57 -5.34
N GLU A 3 2.66 42.52 -4.64
CA GLU A 3 2.54 41.71 -3.41
C GLU A 3 2.78 40.25 -3.76
N VAL A 4 3.76 39.64 -3.11
CA VAL A 4 4.05 38.21 -3.22
C VAL A 4 2.95 37.47 -2.46
N ASN A 5 2.44 36.39 -3.03
CA ASN A 5 1.43 35.57 -2.38
C ASN A 5 1.89 35.12 -0.98
N GLU A 6 1.12 35.46 0.05
CA GLU A 6 1.42 35.18 1.46
C GLU A 6 1.56 33.69 1.76
N LEU A 7 1.05 32.81 0.89
CA LEU A 7 1.21 31.36 1.03
C LEU A 7 2.59 30.86 0.63
N PHE A 8 3.36 31.61 -0.18
CA PHE A 8 4.68 31.21 -0.71
C PHE A 8 5.79 31.43 0.31
N THR A 9 5.64 30.81 1.48
CA THR A 9 6.57 30.91 2.60
C THR A 9 7.32 29.59 2.81
N LYS A 10 8.50 29.71 3.40
CA LYS A 10 9.31 28.54 3.80
C LYS A 10 8.54 27.60 4.73
N GLU A 11 7.82 28.17 5.71
CA GLU A 11 7.02 27.41 6.67
C GLU A 11 5.94 26.55 6.00
N ASN A 12 5.23 27.09 5.00
CA ASN A 12 4.18 26.33 4.30
C ASN A 12 4.78 25.23 3.41
N VAL A 13 5.94 25.47 2.81
CA VAL A 13 6.65 24.46 2.01
C VAL A 13 7.23 23.35 2.88
N GLU A 14 7.74 23.65 4.08
CA GLU A 14 8.25 22.65 5.03
C GLU A 14 7.18 21.66 5.51
N LYS A 15 5.90 22.04 5.43
CA LYS A 15 4.76 21.17 5.75
C LYS A 15 4.41 20.21 4.62
N ILE A 16 5.07 20.31 3.46
CA ILE A 16 4.93 19.34 2.38
C ILE A 16 5.77 18.10 2.69
N VAL A 17 5.11 16.95 2.77
CA VAL A 17 5.78 15.67 3.04
C VAL A 17 5.55 14.73 1.87
N VAL A 18 6.64 14.34 1.21
CA VAL A 18 6.65 13.29 0.18
C VAL A 18 7.16 12.00 0.84
N PRO A 19 6.29 10.99 1.05
CA PRO A 19 6.70 9.74 1.68
C PRO A 19 7.69 8.93 0.85
N GLN A 20 8.50 8.11 1.51
CA GLN A 20 9.51 7.26 0.86
C GLN A 20 8.91 6.27 -0.16
N VAL A 21 7.69 5.77 0.07
CA VAL A 21 6.98 4.88 -0.88
C VAL A 21 6.81 5.49 -2.28
N VAL A 22 6.71 6.83 -2.39
CA VAL A 22 6.63 7.51 -3.70
C VAL A 22 7.92 7.32 -4.49
N LYS A 23 9.08 7.37 -3.83
CA LYS A 23 10.38 7.10 -4.45
C LYS A 23 10.47 5.63 -4.86
N ASP A 24 10.19 4.74 -3.92
CA ASP A 24 10.45 3.31 -4.10
C ASP A 24 9.58 2.73 -5.23
N ASP A 25 8.28 3.07 -5.27
CA ASP A 25 7.37 2.55 -6.29
C ASP A 25 7.65 3.14 -7.68
N LEU A 26 7.87 4.46 -7.79
CA LEU A 26 8.18 5.08 -9.08
C LEU A 26 9.49 4.56 -9.67
N LEU A 27 10.54 4.43 -8.83
CA LEU A 27 11.80 3.85 -9.29
C LEU A 27 11.62 2.38 -9.68
N SER A 28 10.89 1.59 -8.88
CA SER A 28 10.62 0.18 -9.21
C SER A 28 9.94 0.03 -10.57
N ILE A 29 8.88 0.81 -10.84
CA ILE A 29 8.13 0.75 -12.11
C ILE A 29 9.04 1.08 -13.31
N ILE A 30 9.81 2.16 -13.22
CA ILE A 30 10.64 2.65 -14.32
C ILE A 30 11.86 1.74 -14.52
N GLU A 31 12.57 1.40 -13.44
CA GLU A 31 13.79 0.59 -13.51
C GLU A 31 13.51 -0.82 -14.00
N GLU A 32 12.39 -1.44 -13.58
CA GLU A 32 12.02 -2.76 -14.07
C GLU A 32 11.94 -2.76 -15.60
N LYS A 33 11.28 -1.76 -16.18
CA LYS A 33 11.06 -1.67 -17.63
C LYS A 33 12.32 -1.29 -18.40
N LEU A 34 13.12 -0.36 -17.87
CA LEU A 34 14.43 -0.03 -18.47
C LEU A 34 15.39 -1.23 -18.43
N LYS A 35 15.38 -2.00 -17.34
CA LYS A 35 16.19 -3.22 -17.20
C LYS A 35 15.74 -4.31 -18.16
N ARG A 36 14.43 -4.58 -18.28
CA ARG A 36 13.88 -5.56 -19.23
C ARG A 36 14.21 -5.20 -20.69
N ALA A 37 14.19 -3.91 -21.02
CA ALA A 37 14.57 -3.42 -22.34
C ALA A 37 16.09 -3.44 -22.60
N GLY A 38 16.92 -3.74 -21.60
CA GLY A 38 18.38 -3.88 -21.75
C GLY A 38 19.15 -2.56 -21.85
N PHE A 39 18.60 -1.43 -21.40
CA PHE A 39 19.27 -0.13 -21.49
C PHE A 39 20.55 -0.07 -20.64
N TYR A 40 21.55 0.66 -21.16
CA TYR A 40 22.62 1.22 -20.34
C TYR A 40 22.16 2.53 -19.74
N TYR A 41 21.77 2.49 -18.46
CA TYR A 41 21.24 3.66 -17.77
C TYR A 41 21.74 3.78 -16.32
N ARG A 42 21.59 4.98 -15.77
CA ARG A 42 21.51 5.29 -14.34
C ARG A 42 20.25 6.09 -14.08
N ILE A 43 19.66 5.92 -12.92
CA ILE A 43 18.48 6.69 -12.52
C ILE A 43 18.77 7.44 -11.22
N ALA A 44 18.24 8.65 -11.10
CA ALA A 44 18.30 9.44 -9.88
C ALA A 44 16.92 9.99 -9.55
N TYR A 45 16.53 9.87 -8.28
CA TYR A 45 15.31 10.45 -7.75
C TYR A 45 15.64 11.65 -6.88
N ARG A 46 14.84 12.71 -6.98
CA ARG A 46 14.93 13.86 -6.10
C ARG A 46 13.55 14.43 -5.75
N VAL A 47 13.41 14.88 -4.51
CA VAL A 47 12.36 15.83 -4.12
C VAL A 47 12.96 17.22 -4.14
N LYS A 48 12.21 18.19 -4.67
CA LYS A 48 12.67 19.58 -4.72
C LYS A 48 12.91 20.12 -3.31
N THR A 49 14.05 20.79 -3.09
CA THR A 49 14.37 21.35 -1.76
C THR A 49 13.44 22.52 -1.44
N VAL A 50 13.21 22.72 -0.13
CA VAL A 50 12.33 23.79 0.38
C VAL A 50 12.69 25.15 -0.21
N ASP A 51 13.96 25.56 -0.13
CA ASP A 51 14.39 26.88 -0.63
C ASP A 51 14.20 27.01 -2.16
N SER A 52 14.48 25.94 -2.91
CA SER A 52 14.28 25.93 -4.37
C SER A 52 12.80 26.02 -4.74
N MET A 53 11.93 25.42 -3.93
CA MET A 53 10.49 25.44 -4.13
C MET A 53 9.91 26.82 -3.84
N VAL A 54 10.27 27.43 -2.70
CA VAL A 54 9.85 28.81 -2.37
C VAL A 54 10.30 29.78 -3.46
N ASN A 55 11.58 29.74 -3.85
CA ASN A 55 12.11 30.61 -4.90
C ASN A 55 11.36 30.43 -6.23
N LYS A 56 11.05 29.18 -6.61
CA LYS A 56 10.31 28.90 -7.84
C LYS A 56 8.87 29.41 -7.78
N LEU A 57 8.17 29.20 -6.66
CA LEU A 57 6.79 29.68 -6.47
C LEU A 57 6.72 31.22 -6.55
N ILE A 58 7.64 31.92 -5.87
CA ILE A 58 7.71 33.39 -5.90
C ILE A 58 8.06 33.89 -7.30
N PHE A 59 9.07 33.30 -7.93
CA PHE A 59 9.56 33.75 -9.24
C PHE A 59 8.53 33.55 -10.35
N LYS A 60 7.85 32.39 -10.37
CA LYS A 60 6.85 32.06 -11.39
C LYS A 60 5.46 32.60 -11.09
N ASP A 61 5.21 32.96 -9.83
CA ASP A 61 3.96 33.56 -9.35
C ASP A 61 2.72 32.79 -9.85
N TYR A 62 2.75 31.47 -9.66
CA TYR A 62 1.73 30.55 -10.15
C TYR A 62 0.34 30.94 -9.65
N ARG A 63 -0.69 30.73 -10.48
CA ARG A 63 -2.10 31.07 -10.19
C ARG A 63 -2.43 32.55 -10.07
N ARG A 64 -1.49 33.46 -10.35
CA ARG A 64 -1.81 34.88 -10.39
C ARG A 64 -2.59 35.25 -11.66
N PRO A 65 -3.82 35.80 -11.54
CA PRO A 65 -4.60 36.23 -12.70
C PRO A 65 -3.86 37.27 -13.55
N GLY A 66 -3.96 37.13 -14.87
CA GLY A 66 -3.31 38.06 -15.82
C GLY A 66 -1.82 37.80 -16.09
N THR A 67 -1.24 36.72 -15.54
CA THR A 67 0.13 36.28 -15.85
C THR A 67 0.15 35.06 -16.78
N GLU A 68 1.29 34.78 -17.41
CA GLU A 68 1.50 33.57 -18.23
C GLU A 68 1.36 32.24 -17.46
N ASN A 69 1.38 32.30 -16.11
CA ASN A 69 1.29 31.15 -15.22
C ASN A 69 -0.04 31.10 -14.44
N ALA A 70 -1.05 31.90 -14.84
CA ALA A 70 -2.36 31.96 -14.19
C ALA A 70 -3.05 30.59 -14.11
N ASP A 71 -2.91 29.75 -15.13
CA ASP A 71 -3.52 28.43 -15.20
C ASP A 71 -2.56 27.28 -14.85
N LYS A 72 -1.31 27.60 -14.51
CA LYS A 72 -0.24 26.62 -14.30
C LYS A 72 0.00 26.34 -12.82
N LYS A 73 0.49 25.14 -12.54
CA LYS A 73 1.00 24.69 -11.23
C LYS A 73 2.46 24.27 -11.37
N MET A 74 3.16 24.14 -10.26
CA MET A 74 4.50 23.55 -10.20
C MET A 74 4.41 22.02 -10.37
N GLN A 75 5.19 21.46 -11.30
CA GLN A 75 5.11 20.04 -11.71
C GLN A 75 6.37 19.21 -11.35
N ASP A 76 7.40 19.85 -10.83
CA ASP A 76 8.71 19.26 -10.50
C ASP A 76 8.94 19.15 -8.98
N LEU A 77 7.86 18.92 -8.19
CA LEU A 77 8.00 18.57 -6.77
C LEU A 77 8.80 17.27 -6.64
N VAL A 78 8.39 16.26 -7.41
CA VAL A 78 9.10 14.99 -7.59
C VAL A 78 9.77 15.01 -8.95
N GLY A 79 11.07 14.73 -8.97
CA GLY A 79 11.87 14.69 -10.19
C GLY A 79 12.64 13.37 -10.31
N ILE A 80 12.63 12.79 -11.51
CA ILE A 80 13.39 11.60 -11.87
C ILE A 80 14.32 11.96 -13.02
N ARG A 81 15.59 11.57 -12.94
CA ARG A 81 16.55 11.71 -14.04
C ARG A 81 16.96 10.34 -14.53
N ILE A 82 16.77 10.11 -15.82
CA ILE A 82 17.23 8.89 -16.50
C ILE A 82 18.41 9.29 -17.36
N ILE A 83 19.58 8.78 -16.99
CA ILE A 83 20.87 9.11 -17.59
C ILE A 83 21.29 7.91 -18.44
N LEU A 84 21.21 8.07 -19.76
CA LEU A 84 21.51 7.06 -20.77
C LEU A 84 22.96 7.19 -21.25
N TYR A 85 23.50 6.08 -21.76
CA TYR A 85 24.87 6.03 -22.25
C TYR A 85 24.97 6.30 -23.75
N PHE A 86 23.90 6.07 -24.50
CA PHE A 86 23.84 6.31 -25.94
C PHE A 86 22.76 7.34 -26.26
N VAL A 87 23.06 8.24 -27.20
CA VAL A 87 22.16 9.36 -27.57
C VAL A 87 20.92 8.88 -28.32
N ASP A 88 21.05 7.84 -29.13
CA ASP A 88 19.94 7.23 -29.89
C ASP A 88 18.95 6.48 -28.99
N ASP A 89 19.33 6.14 -27.76
CA ASP A 89 18.45 5.55 -26.75
C ASP A 89 17.48 6.58 -26.12
N VAL A 90 17.74 7.89 -26.24
CA VAL A 90 16.90 8.96 -25.64
C VAL A 90 15.47 8.90 -26.15
N ASP A 91 15.28 8.84 -27.47
CA ASP A 91 13.95 8.76 -28.07
C ASP A 91 13.28 7.40 -27.83
N ILE A 92 14.05 6.32 -27.74
CA ILE A 92 13.54 4.97 -27.44
C ILE A 92 13.01 4.91 -26.00
N CYS A 93 13.79 5.42 -25.05
CA CYS A 93 13.39 5.55 -23.65
C CYS A 93 12.14 6.43 -23.51
N ARG A 94 12.04 7.52 -24.28
CA ARG A 94 10.87 8.41 -24.28
C ARG A 94 9.59 7.64 -24.62
N LYS A 95 9.62 6.87 -25.73
CA LYS A 95 8.52 6.02 -26.16
C LYS A 95 8.18 4.93 -25.14
N LEU A 96 9.19 4.32 -24.51
CA LEU A 96 8.96 3.35 -23.44
C LEU A 96 8.19 3.98 -22.27
N LEU A 97 8.62 5.16 -21.81
CA LEU A 97 7.99 5.85 -20.67
C LEU A 97 6.51 6.21 -20.94
N ASP A 98 6.17 6.56 -22.18
CA ASP A 98 4.79 6.85 -22.60
C ASP A 98 3.85 5.64 -22.46
N THR A 99 4.38 4.43 -22.31
CA THR A 99 3.61 3.20 -22.12
C THR A 99 3.44 2.78 -20.66
N LEU A 100 4.12 3.43 -19.71
CA LEU A 100 4.19 2.96 -18.31
C LEU A 100 3.02 3.42 -17.43
N PHE A 101 2.44 4.58 -17.74
CA PHE A 101 1.43 5.22 -16.90
C PHE A 101 0.11 5.37 -17.66
N VAL A 102 -0.95 5.70 -16.92
CA VAL A 102 -2.33 5.82 -17.46
C VAL A 102 -2.42 6.78 -18.64
N SER A 103 -1.59 7.82 -18.65
CA SER A 103 -1.47 8.77 -19.75
C SER A 103 -0.01 8.91 -20.17
N PRO A 104 0.28 9.09 -21.48
CA PRO A 104 1.60 9.45 -21.97
C PRO A 104 2.14 10.71 -21.30
N GLY A 105 3.46 10.85 -21.31
CA GLY A 105 4.12 12.04 -20.78
C GLY A 105 3.84 13.26 -21.64
N MET A 106 3.68 14.42 -21.01
CA MET A 106 3.70 15.70 -21.71
C MET A 106 5.15 16.14 -21.88
N TRP A 107 5.68 15.97 -23.09
CA TRP A 107 7.09 16.25 -23.38
C TRP A 107 7.32 17.70 -23.78
N GLU A 108 8.27 18.35 -23.12
CA GLU A 108 8.83 19.65 -23.49
C GLU A 108 10.24 19.41 -24.06
N THR A 109 10.40 19.71 -25.36
CA THR A 109 11.69 19.65 -26.06
C THR A 109 12.10 21.04 -26.52
N THR A 110 13.38 21.36 -26.42
CA THR A 110 13.90 22.66 -26.90
C THR A 110 13.92 22.70 -28.42
N GLU A 111 13.28 23.70 -29.03
CA GLU A 111 13.32 23.93 -30.48
C GLU A 111 14.66 24.53 -30.89
N ASN A 112 15.32 23.90 -31.87
CA ASN A 112 16.53 24.42 -32.50
C ASN A 112 16.21 25.19 -33.78
N ASN A 113 17.04 26.18 -34.10
CA ASN A 113 17.08 26.81 -35.41
C ASN A 113 18.49 26.68 -35.99
N GLU A 114 18.64 26.85 -37.31
CA GLU A 114 19.91 26.65 -38.02
C GLU A 114 21.05 27.58 -37.54
N TYR A 115 20.71 28.71 -36.92
CA TYR A 115 21.66 29.79 -36.60
C TYR A 115 22.11 29.83 -35.14
N GLU A 116 21.40 29.14 -34.23
CA GLU A 116 21.64 29.20 -32.80
C GLU A 116 21.70 27.80 -32.18
N PHE A 117 22.87 27.44 -31.66
CA PHE A 117 23.06 26.22 -30.89
C PHE A 117 22.49 26.38 -29.46
N LYS A 118 21.53 25.53 -29.10
CA LYS A 118 20.93 25.46 -27.75
C LYS A 118 21.02 24.05 -27.20
N ALA A 119 21.12 23.97 -25.87
CA ALA A 119 21.06 22.70 -25.17
C ALA A 119 19.70 22.02 -25.38
N MET A 120 19.70 20.81 -25.95
CA MET A 120 18.48 20.05 -26.15
C MET A 120 18.03 19.39 -24.84
N LYS A 121 16.97 19.92 -24.24
CA LYS A 121 16.35 19.31 -23.05
C LYS A 121 15.19 18.41 -23.47
N VAL A 122 15.13 17.21 -22.90
CA VAL A 122 14.01 16.28 -23.05
C VAL A 122 13.41 16.03 -21.66
N ASN A 123 12.37 16.80 -21.34
CA ASN A 123 11.67 16.71 -20.06
C ASN A 123 10.23 16.26 -20.30
N GLY A 124 9.76 15.28 -19.55
CA GLY A 124 8.39 14.77 -19.61
C GLY A 124 7.68 14.98 -18.30
N ILE A 125 6.45 15.49 -18.34
CA ILE A 125 5.60 15.58 -17.16
C ILE A 125 4.62 14.41 -17.17
N PHE A 126 4.64 13.63 -16.09
CA PHE A 126 3.80 12.46 -15.90
C PHE A 126 2.87 12.64 -14.71
N ARG A 127 1.65 12.12 -14.81
CA ARG A 127 0.72 12.12 -13.68
C ARG A 127 1.11 11.04 -12.67
N LEU A 128 1.14 11.40 -11.39
CA LEU A 128 1.34 10.41 -10.34
C LEU A 128 0.17 9.42 -10.32
N PRO A 129 0.43 8.11 -10.15
CA PRO A 129 -0.62 7.16 -9.82
C PRO A 129 -1.43 7.65 -8.61
N ALA A 130 -2.76 7.53 -8.67
CA ALA A 130 -3.65 8.13 -7.67
C ALA A 130 -3.39 7.61 -6.24
N TYR A 131 -2.89 6.39 -6.10
CA TYR A 131 -2.51 5.85 -4.78
C TYR A 131 -1.24 6.50 -4.22
N LEU A 132 -0.32 6.96 -5.07
CA LEU A 132 0.88 7.69 -4.64
C LEU A 132 0.58 9.16 -4.37
N SER A 133 -0.17 9.84 -5.25
CA SER A 133 -0.49 11.26 -5.05
C SER A 133 -1.24 11.51 -3.74
N LYS A 134 -2.18 10.62 -3.38
CA LYS A 134 -2.92 10.68 -2.11
C LYS A 134 -2.06 10.50 -0.86
N THR A 135 -0.84 9.98 -0.99
CA THR A 135 0.08 9.82 0.17
C THR A 135 0.88 11.10 0.45
N ILE A 136 1.05 11.96 -0.56
CA ILE A 136 1.76 13.23 -0.43
C ILE A 136 0.92 14.20 0.40
N VAL A 137 1.53 14.76 1.45
CA VAL A 137 0.88 15.76 2.30
C VAL A 137 1.24 17.14 1.78
N ASN A 138 0.25 17.93 1.40
CA ASN A 138 0.43 19.32 1.00
C ASN A 138 -0.77 20.17 1.47
N PRO A 139 -0.78 20.65 2.73
CA PRO A 139 -1.97 21.23 3.34
C PRO A 139 -2.27 22.66 2.91
N TYR A 140 -1.28 23.41 2.41
CA TYR A 140 -1.42 24.84 2.12
C TYR A 140 -1.18 25.21 0.65
N LEU A 141 -0.53 24.35 -0.14
CA LEU A 141 -0.08 24.66 -1.50
C LEU A 141 -0.69 23.72 -2.55
N SER A 142 -1.81 23.04 -2.27
CA SER A 142 -2.46 22.11 -3.20
C SER A 142 -2.94 22.77 -4.50
N ASP A 143 -3.24 24.07 -4.46
CA ASP A 143 -3.66 24.84 -5.64
C ASP A 143 -2.49 25.30 -6.52
N TYR A 144 -1.27 25.21 -6.00
CA TYR A 144 -0.04 25.70 -6.64
C TYR A 144 0.92 24.59 -7.04
N VAL A 145 0.80 23.41 -6.45
CA VAL A 145 1.61 22.22 -6.75
C VAL A 145 0.72 21.16 -7.38
N ASP A 146 1.18 20.58 -8.48
CA ASP A 146 0.43 19.62 -9.25
C ASP A 146 0.66 18.18 -8.77
N ASP A 147 -0.27 17.28 -9.08
CA ASP A 147 -0.16 15.83 -8.77
C ASP A 147 0.64 15.09 -9.85
N THR A 148 1.79 15.65 -10.20
CA THR A 148 2.66 15.19 -11.30
C THR A 148 4.09 15.03 -10.82
N PHE A 149 4.89 14.35 -11.64
CA PHE A 149 6.34 14.28 -11.50
C PHE A 149 7.01 14.55 -12.84
N GLU A 150 8.19 15.16 -12.77
CA GLU A 150 9.02 15.46 -13.94
C GLU A 150 10.03 14.33 -14.17
N VAL A 151 10.13 13.84 -15.39
CA VAL A 151 11.19 12.93 -15.84
C VAL A 151 12.10 13.67 -16.81
N GLN A 152 13.41 13.66 -16.55
CA GLN A 152 14.43 14.25 -17.41
C GLN A 152 15.24 13.11 -18.04
N VAL A 153 15.22 13.00 -19.36
CA VAL A 153 15.97 11.96 -20.10
C VAL A 153 17.19 12.61 -20.74
N ARG A 154 18.39 12.15 -20.38
CA ARG A 154 19.66 12.81 -20.72
C ARG A 154 20.75 11.79 -21.02
N THR A 155 21.79 12.18 -21.75
CA THR A 155 23.02 11.40 -21.81
C THR A 155 23.90 11.69 -20.59
N ASN A 156 24.86 10.80 -20.31
CA ASN A 156 25.83 11.00 -19.24
C ASN A 156 26.64 12.30 -19.41
N SER A 157 27.05 12.61 -20.65
CA SER A 157 27.80 13.83 -20.97
C SER A 157 26.94 15.10 -20.77
N PHE A 158 25.68 15.05 -21.22
CA PHE A 158 24.73 16.16 -21.03
C PHE A 158 24.41 16.41 -19.55
N GLU A 159 24.16 15.35 -18.76
CA GLU A 159 23.86 15.49 -17.32
C GLU A 159 25.04 16.14 -16.58
N GLY A 160 26.27 15.67 -16.84
CA GLY A 160 27.47 16.23 -16.22
C GLY A 160 27.66 17.72 -16.55
N TRP A 161 27.44 18.11 -17.81
CA TRP A 161 27.47 19.51 -18.22
C TRP A 161 26.34 20.33 -17.56
N HIS A 162 25.12 19.80 -17.54
CA HIS A 162 23.94 20.50 -17.03
C HIS A 162 24.02 20.78 -15.53
N GLU A 163 24.54 19.86 -14.72
CA GLU A 163 24.68 20.10 -13.28
C GLU A 163 25.67 21.23 -12.98
N ILE A 164 26.79 21.28 -13.70
CA ILE A 164 27.77 22.37 -13.59
C ILE A 164 27.15 23.70 -14.04
N GLU A 165 26.49 23.69 -15.20
CA GLU A 165 25.87 24.88 -15.78
C GLU A 165 24.79 25.46 -14.86
N HIS A 166 23.91 24.59 -14.34
CA HIS A 166 22.81 24.97 -13.47
C HIS A 166 23.34 25.58 -12.16
N ASP A 167 24.30 24.94 -11.49
CA ASP A 167 24.83 25.47 -10.23
C ASP A 167 25.59 26.79 -10.42
N MET A 168 26.40 26.92 -11.48
CA MET A 168 27.19 28.13 -11.74
C MET A 168 26.33 29.33 -12.16
N ARG A 169 25.22 29.11 -12.88
CA ARG A 169 24.28 30.18 -13.21
C ARG A 169 23.37 30.55 -12.05
N TYR A 170 22.84 29.56 -11.32
CA TYR A 170 21.79 29.81 -10.33
C TYR A 170 22.32 30.21 -8.95
N LYS A 171 23.48 29.70 -8.51
CA LYS A 171 24.06 30.02 -7.19
C LYS A 171 25.09 31.14 -7.21
N GLY A 172 25.64 31.51 -8.37
CA GLY A 172 26.78 32.42 -8.45
C GLY A 172 26.66 33.60 -9.40
N SER A 173 25.65 33.67 -10.28
CA SER A 173 25.60 34.65 -11.39
C SER A 173 26.90 34.72 -12.23
N ALA A 174 27.76 33.69 -12.15
CA ALA A 174 29.13 33.74 -12.64
C ALA A 174 29.22 33.82 -14.17
N PHE A 175 28.21 33.28 -14.86
CA PHE A 175 28.02 33.37 -16.31
C PHE A 175 26.95 34.40 -16.71
N GLY A 176 26.68 35.38 -15.84
CA GLY A 176 25.71 36.46 -16.08
C GLY A 176 26.22 37.57 -17.03
N ILE A 177 25.59 38.74 -16.94
CA ILE A 177 25.85 39.93 -17.77
C ILE A 177 27.33 40.33 -17.63
N GLY A 178 28.04 40.47 -18.76
CA GLY A 178 29.47 40.80 -18.84
C GLY A 178 30.42 39.62 -19.03
N ASN A 179 29.92 38.37 -19.02
CA ASN A 179 30.72 37.14 -19.23
C ASN A 179 30.24 36.31 -20.43
N GLU A 180 29.62 36.95 -21.43
CA GLU A 180 28.97 36.30 -22.57
C GLU A 180 29.92 35.39 -23.36
N ALA A 181 31.19 35.78 -23.50
CA ALA A 181 32.21 34.97 -24.17
C ALA A 181 32.49 33.65 -23.44
N LEU A 182 32.47 33.65 -22.11
CA LEU A 182 32.63 32.44 -21.29
C LEU A 182 31.37 31.57 -21.31
N ALA A 183 30.19 32.18 -21.29
CA ALA A 183 28.93 31.46 -21.49
C ALA A 183 28.88 30.77 -22.87
N ARG A 184 29.38 31.45 -23.92
CA ARG A 184 29.53 30.85 -25.26
C ARG A 184 30.51 29.68 -25.24
N LYS A 185 31.62 29.78 -24.52
CA LYS A 185 32.58 28.67 -24.36
C LYS A 185 31.93 27.47 -23.65
N MET A 186 31.08 27.70 -22.64
CA MET A 186 30.32 26.64 -21.98
C MET A 186 29.39 25.90 -22.97
N ASN A 187 28.74 26.63 -23.88
CA ASN A 187 27.93 26.03 -24.95
C ASN A 187 28.80 25.27 -25.98
N SER A 188 30.00 25.75 -26.30
CA SER A 188 30.93 25.02 -27.18
C SER A 188 31.41 23.70 -26.55
N ILE A 189 31.55 23.64 -25.23
CA ILE A 189 31.85 22.39 -24.52
C ILE A 189 30.68 21.41 -24.66
N LEU A 190 29.44 21.88 -24.53
CA LEU A 190 28.26 21.04 -24.77
C LEU A 190 28.24 20.49 -26.19
N ALA A 191 28.48 21.34 -27.20
CA ALA A 191 28.57 20.89 -28.59
C ALA A 191 29.66 19.82 -28.79
N THR A 192 30.78 19.93 -28.06
CA THR A 192 31.83 18.91 -28.08
C THR A 192 31.35 17.60 -27.44
N PHE A 193 30.61 17.67 -26.34
CA PHE A 193 30.02 16.48 -25.71
C PHE A 193 28.96 15.80 -26.57
N GLU A 194 28.09 16.55 -27.24
CA GLU A 194 27.13 15.97 -28.19
C GLU A 194 27.86 15.26 -29.34
N LEU A 195 28.92 15.87 -29.89
CA LEU A 195 29.77 15.22 -30.90
C LEU A 195 30.45 13.95 -30.37
N CYS A 196 30.90 13.93 -29.11
CA CYS A 196 31.47 12.74 -28.50
C CYS A 196 30.43 11.62 -28.35
N ASP A 197 29.22 11.94 -27.89
CA ASP A 197 28.12 10.98 -27.74
C ASP A 197 27.76 10.36 -29.11
N ASP A 198 27.65 11.17 -30.16
CA ASP A 198 27.43 10.71 -31.55
C ASP A 198 28.59 9.84 -32.06
N SER A 199 29.84 10.25 -31.80
CA SER A 199 31.03 9.54 -32.26
C SER A 199 31.17 8.16 -31.62
N ILE A 200 30.72 7.98 -30.37
CA ILE A 200 30.71 6.66 -29.71
C ILE A 200 29.75 5.71 -30.44
N VAL A 201 28.55 6.18 -30.78
CA VAL A 201 27.59 5.38 -31.55
C VAL A 201 28.17 5.03 -32.92
N GLY A 202 28.72 6.02 -33.64
CA GLY A 202 29.36 5.81 -34.95
C GLY A 202 30.51 4.80 -34.90
N LEU A 203 31.38 4.89 -33.89
CA LEU A 203 32.48 3.94 -33.69
C LEU A 203 31.98 2.50 -33.50
N LEU A 204 30.92 2.31 -32.71
CA LEU A 204 30.35 0.98 -32.48
C LEU A 204 29.67 0.42 -33.74
N GLU A 205 29.02 1.26 -34.55
CA GLU A 205 28.47 0.88 -35.85
C GLU A 205 29.58 0.46 -36.83
N ASP A 206 30.67 1.22 -36.91
CA ASP A 206 31.84 0.90 -37.73
C ASP A 206 32.50 -0.41 -37.28
N LEU A 207 32.63 -0.61 -35.96
CA LEU A 207 33.14 -1.86 -35.40
C LEU A 207 32.22 -3.04 -35.70
N GLY A 208 30.90 -2.85 -35.58
CA GLY A 208 29.89 -3.84 -35.98
C GLY A 208 29.99 -4.20 -37.47
N HIS A 209 30.25 -3.21 -38.33
CA HIS A 209 30.46 -3.43 -39.76
C HIS A 209 31.74 -4.24 -40.05
N GLN A 210 32.83 -4.01 -39.29
CA GLN A 210 34.03 -4.83 -39.41
C GLN A 210 33.78 -6.26 -38.90
N HIS A 211 33.09 -6.43 -37.78
CA HIS A 211 32.70 -7.75 -37.28
C HIS A 211 31.80 -8.50 -38.27
N TYR A 212 30.90 -7.81 -38.98
CA TYR A 212 30.14 -8.39 -40.09
C TYR A 212 31.06 -8.91 -41.22
N LYS A 213 32.09 -8.14 -41.62
CA LYS A 213 33.06 -8.58 -42.66
C LYS A 213 33.92 -9.75 -42.20
N ASP A 214 34.31 -9.75 -40.94
CA ASP A 214 35.09 -10.80 -40.29
C ASP A 214 34.26 -12.05 -39.96
N LYS A 215 32.95 -12.06 -40.24
CA LYS A 215 31.99 -13.11 -39.82
C LYS A 215 31.95 -13.37 -38.31
N LYS A 216 32.23 -12.34 -37.49
CA LYS A 216 32.11 -12.39 -36.02
C LYS A 216 30.70 -11.98 -35.60
N TRP A 217 29.73 -12.86 -35.85
CA TRP A 217 28.31 -12.55 -35.73
C TRP A 217 27.87 -12.13 -34.33
N ASN A 218 28.35 -12.81 -33.28
CA ASN A 218 28.08 -12.44 -31.89
C ASN A 218 28.48 -10.99 -31.59
N ASP A 219 29.69 -10.60 -31.97
CA ASP A 219 30.22 -9.26 -31.69
C ASP A 219 29.53 -8.19 -32.55
N MET A 220 29.21 -8.53 -33.80
CA MET A 220 28.40 -7.69 -34.69
C MET A 220 27.06 -7.34 -34.04
N LEU A 221 26.33 -8.33 -33.52
CA LEU A 221 25.02 -8.12 -32.87
C LEU A 221 25.18 -7.28 -31.59
N ARG A 222 26.23 -7.52 -30.79
CA ARG A 222 26.50 -6.75 -29.57
C ARG A 222 26.78 -5.27 -29.87
N CYS A 223 27.59 -4.99 -30.89
CA CYS A 223 27.89 -3.63 -31.36
C CYS A 223 26.66 -2.91 -31.92
N HIS A 224 25.82 -3.62 -32.68
CA HIS A 224 24.62 -3.04 -33.29
C HIS A 224 23.52 -2.77 -32.27
N TYR A 225 23.11 -3.77 -31.48
CA TYR A 225 21.96 -3.61 -30.57
C TYR A 225 22.30 -2.83 -29.30
N ARG A 226 23.56 -2.84 -28.83
CA ARG A 226 24.04 -2.07 -27.67
C ARG A 226 23.18 -2.25 -26.42
N LEU A 227 22.81 -3.48 -26.11
CA LEU A 227 22.04 -3.83 -24.91
C LEU A 227 22.95 -4.43 -23.83
N LYS A 228 22.49 -4.40 -22.58
CA LYS A 228 23.11 -5.12 -21.46
C LYS A 228 22.82 -6.62 -21.58
N PHE A 229 23.46 -7.25 -22.56
CA PHE A 229 23.35 -8.69 -22.77
C PHE A 229 23.99 -9.48 -21.63
N GLU A 230 23.36 -10.59 -21.27
CA GLU A 230 23.98 -11.67 -20.52
C GLU A 230 25.18 -12.24 -21.29
N ASN A 231 26.09 -12.88 -20.57
CA ASN A 231 27.31 -13.44 -21.14
C ASN A 231 27.08 -14.82 -21.78
N GLU A 232 26.05 -14.93 -22.62
CA GLU A 232 25.78 -16.09 -23.47
C GLU A 232 26.27 -15.78 -24.90
N PRO A 233 27.12 -16.65 -25.50
CA PRO A 233 27.54 -16.50 -26.89
C PRO A 233 26.40 -16.83 -27.86
N LEU A 234 26.57 -16.46 -29.13
CA LEU A 234 25.64 -16.85 -30.19
C LEU A 234 25.69 -18.37 -30.37
N HIS A 235 24.53 -19.00 -30.52
CA HIS A 235 24.44 -20.45 -30.60
C HIS A 235 25.06 -20.97 -31.91
N PRO A 236 25.80 -22.10 -31.91
CA PRO A 236 26.44 -22.64 -33.11
C PRO A 236 25.50 -22.84 -34.31
N TYR A 237 24.25 -23.29 -34.08
CA TYR A 237 23.25 -23.42 -35.15
C TYR A 237 22.89 -22.10 -35.84
N ILE A 238 22.94 -20.98 -35.12
CA ILE A 238 22.67 -19.66 -35.70
C ILE A 238 23.93 -19.15 -36.41
N GLU A 239 25.11 -19.37 -35.82
CA GLU A 239 26.39 -19.04 -36.45
C GLU A 239 26.58 -19.76 -37.79
N GLU A 240 26.30 -21.06 -37.86
CA GLU A 240 26.39 -21.86 -39.09
C GLU A 240 25.47 -21.31 -40.19
N LEU A 241 24.22 -20.96 -39.85
CA LEU A 241 23.28 -20.35 -40.80
C LEU A 241 23.76 -18.99 -41.31
N PHE A 242 24.35 -18.17 -40.45
CA PHE A 242 24.90 -16.87 -40.85
C PHE A 242 26.21 -17.00 -41.66
N ASP A 243 27.00 -18.04 -41.41
CA ASP A 243 28.21 -18.34 -42.19
C ASP A 243 27.88 -18.81 -43.61
N GLU A 244 26.82 -19.61 -43.75
CA GLU A 244 26.27 -20.09 -45.03
C GLU A 244 25.57 -18.96 -45.81
N ASP A 245 24.79 -18.12 -45.12
CA ASP A 245 24.00 -17.04 -45.72
C ASP A 245 24.31 -15.69 -45.06
N THR A 246 25.35 -15.02 -45.57
CA THR A 246 25.76 -13.71 -45.05
C THR A 246 24.73 -12.61 -45.33
N GLU A 247 23.88 -12.77 -46.35
CA GLU A 247 22.82 -11.80 -46.62
C GLU A 247 21.69 -11.92 -45.59
N LEU A 248 21.41 -13.12 -45.07
CA LEU A 248 20.56 -13.28 -43.88
C LEU A 248 21.14 -12.55 -42.68
N ALA A 249 22.42 -12.76 -42.34
CA ALA A 249 23.09 -12.07 -41.23
C ALA A 249 23.04 -10.53 -41.36
N LYS A 250 23.14 -10.01 -42.59
CA LYS A 250 23.04 -8.58 -42.91
C LYS A 250 21.67 -7.99 -42.62
N ILE A 251 20.58 -8.77 -42.72
CA ILE A 251 19.22 -8.33 -42.35
C ILE A 251 19.20 -7.99 -40.85
N PHE A 252 19.79 -8.84 -40.01
CA PHE A 252 19.90 -8.60 -38.56
C PHE A 252 20.79 -7.40 -38.24
N TYR A 253 21.96 -7.28 -38.90
CA TYR A 253 22.84 -6.12 -38.74
C TYR A 253 22.16 -4.79 -39.13
N LYS A 254 21.33 -4.79 -40.18
CA LYS A 254 20.64 -3.56 -40.64
C LYS A 254 19.30 -3.32 -39.97
N PHE A 255 18.84 -4.24 -39.11
CA PHE A 255 17.53 -4.14 -38.49
C PHE A 255 17.48 -2.91 -37.57
N LYS A 256 16.41 -2.12 -37.62
CA LYS A 256 16.30 -0.90 -36.81
C LYS A 256 16.22 -1.26 -35.32
N ARG A 257 17.21 -0.84 -34.52
CA ARG A 257 17.27 -1.09 -33.07
C ARG A 257 15.93 -0.85 -32.34
N PRO A 258 15.21 0.29 -32.54
CA PRO A 258 13.99 0.56 -31.79
C PRO A 258 12.94 -0.55 -31.90
N GLY A 259 12.79 -1.17 -33.07
CA GLY A 259 11.78 -2.22 -33.28
C GLY A 259 12.08 -3.51 -32.50
N ALA A 260 13.36 -3.85 -32.32
CA ALA A 260 13.75 -5.02 -31.55
C ALA A 260 13.61 -4.76 -30.05
N ILE A 261 14.03 -3.58 -29.58
CA ILE A 261 13.95 -3.21 -28.16
C ILE A 261 12.48 -3.07 -27.73
N GLU A 262 11.60 -2.59 -28.61
CA GLU A 262 10.16 -2.48 -28.34
C GLU A 262 9.53 -3.82 -27.96
N GLN A 263 9.89 -4.92 -28.63
CA GLN A 263 9.39 -6.24 -28.27
C GLN A 263 9.87 -6.70 -26.88
N LEU A 264 11.05 -6.26 -26.42
CA LEU A 264 11.56 -6.64 -25.09
C LEU A 264 10.73 -6.04 -23.95
N TRP A 265 10.24 -4.81 -24.08
CA TRP A 265 9.44 -4.18 -23.02
C TRP A 265 7.93 -4.37 -23.18
N MET A 266 7.46 -4.70 -24.39
CA MET A 266 6.09 -5.14 -24.67
C MET A 266 5.84 -6.58 -24.24
N ASP A 267 6.90 -7.36 -24.03
CA ASP A 267 6.78 -8.68 -23.42
C ASP A 267 6.13 -8.57 -22.03
N THR A 268 4.96 -9.20 -21.92
CA THR A 268 4.18 -9.28 -20.69
C THR A 268 4.49 -10.54 -19.89
N SER A 269 5.46 -11.35 -20.33
CA SER A 269 5.85 -12.54 -19.60
C SER A 269 6.44 -12.19 -18.23
N GLU A 270 6.16 -13.03 -17.25
CA GLU A 270 6.47 -12.78 -15.84
C GLU A 270 7.98 -12.68 -15.60
N LYS A 271 8.77 -13.50 -16.31
CA LYS A 271 10.25 -13.50 -16.24
C LYS A 271 10.92 -12.51 -17.19
N GLY A 272 10.19 -11.96 -18.15
CA GLY A 272 10.77 -11.23 -19.27
C GLY A 272 11.54 -12.14 -20.23
N ILE A 273 11.90 -11.62 -21.39
CA ILE A 273 12.81 -12.28 -22.31
C ILE A 273 14.24 -12.13 -21.76
N GLU A 274 14.98 -13.25 -21.63
CA GLU A 274 16.39 -13.20 -21.25
C GLU A 274 17.17 -12.39 -22.28
N LEU A 275 17.93 -11.39 -21.80
CA LEU A 275 18.69 -10.49 -22.66
C LEU A 275 19.94 -11.18 -23.20
N THR A 276 19.77 -12.03 -24.21
CA THR A 276 20.86 -12.74 -24.88
C THR A 276 20.87 -12.39 -26.36
N VAL A 277 22.02 -12.54 -27.01
CA VAL A 277 22.14 -12.34 -28.47
C VAL A 277 21.23 -13.30 -29.24
N ASN A 278 21.07 -14.54 -28.74
CA ASN A 278 20.20 -15.56 -29.31
C ASN A 278 18.72 -15.10 -29.33
N ASN A 279 18.24 -14.55 -28.21
CA ASN A 279 16.86 -14.08 -28.13
C ASN A 279 16.61 -12.82 -28.96
N ILE A 280 17.61 -11.96 -29.16
CA ILE A 280 17.47 -10.85 -30.10
C ILE A 280 17.33 -11.35 -31.54
N VAL A 281 18.13 -12.33 -31.95
CA VAL A 281 17.95 -12.97 -33.27
C VAL A 281 16.55 -13.58 -33.36
N ARG A 282 16.04 -14.23 -32.30
CA ARG A 282 14.67 -14.77 -32.28
C ARG A 282 13.61 -13.68 -32.47
N ILE A 283 13.68 -12.60 -31.69
CA ILE A 283 12.76 -11.47 -31.78
C ILE A 283 12.78 -10.86 -33.17
N VAL A 284 13.97 -10.59 -33.69
CA VAL A 284 14.12 -9.95 -34.99
C VAL A 284 13.59 -10.86 -36.08
N ASN A 285 13.87 -12.17 -36.04
CA ASN A 285 13.30 -13.12 -37.00
C ASN A 285 11.77 -13.13 -36.97
N GLN A 286 11.16 -13.05 -35.78
CA GLN A 286 9.70 -12.98 -35.61
C GLN A 286 9.07 -11.71 -36.18
N ILE A 287 9.77 -10.57 -36.13
CA ILE A 287 9.31 -9.33 -36.76
C ILE A 287 9.51 -9.39 -38.29
N GLY A 288 10.61 -10.03 -38.71
CA GLY A 288 11.02 -10.21 -40.09
C GLY A 288 12.55 -10.38 -40.15
N PRO A 289 13.05 -11.41 -40.87
CA PRO A 289 12.51 -11.89 -42.13
C PRO A 289 11.58 -13.11 -42.06
N ASP A 290 11.33 -13.69 -40.88
CA ASP A 290 10.63 -14.97 -40.68
C ASP A 290 11.28 -16.13 -41.46
N ASP A 291 12.60 -16.27 -41.33
CA ASP A 291 13.34 -17.36 -41.97
C ASP A 291 13.03 -18.70 -41.27
N GLU A 292 12.53 -19.67 -42.04
CA GLU A 292 12.14 -20.99 -41.53
C GLU A 292 13.33 -21.77 -40.95
N ARG A 293 14.54 -21.60 -41.50
CA ARG A 293 15.74 -22.31 -41.03
C ARG A 293 16.13 -21.83 -39.62
N LEU A 294 16.00 -20.54 -39.36
CA LEU A 294 16.16 -19.98 -38.01
C LEU A 294 15.07 -20.48 -37.05
N ASN A 295 13.82 -20.57 -37.50
CA ASN A 295 12.73 -21.12 -36.69
C ASN A 295 12.98 -22.60 -36.33
N GLU A 296 13.54 -23.39 -37.24
CA GLU A 296 13.98 -24.76 -36.95
C GLU A 296 15.19 -24.82 -36.00
N ALA A 297 16.17 -23.93 -36.18
CA ALA A 297 17.31 -23.83 -35.27
C ALA A 297 16.84 -23.52 -33.84
N PHE A 298 15.92 -22.58 -33.65
CA PHE A 298 15.35 -22.28 -32.33
C PHE A 298 14.58 -23.47 -31.73
N LYS A 299 13.86 -24.26 -32.54
CA LYS A 299 13.22 -25.50 -32.04
C LYS A 299 14.24 -26.51 -31.52
N LYS A 300 15.40 -26.65 -32.19
CA LYS A 300 16.50 -27.52 -31.74
C LYS A 300 17.13 -26.99 -30.44
N ILE A 301 17.42 -25.69 -30.38
CA ILE A 301 17.96 -25.02 -29.18
C ILE A 301 17.02 -25.20 -27.99
N ASP A 302 15.71 -24.99 -28.20
CA ASP A 302 14.70 -25.15 -27.16
C ASP A 302 14.61 -26.61 -26.68
N HIS A 303 14.82 -27.59 -27.56
CA HIS A 303 14.87 -29.01 -27.22
C HIS A 303 16.13 -29.39 -26.43
N GLU A 304 17.30 -28.84 -26.78
CA GLU A 304 18.56 -29.03 -26.04
C GLU A 304 18.49 -28.42 -24.64
N LYS A 305 18.01 -27.18 -24.53
CA LYS A 305 17.70 -26.56 -23.23
C LYS A 305 16.64 -27.35 -22.46
N GLY A 306 15.77 -28.11 -23.15
CA GLY A 306 14.80 -29.02 -22.56
C GLY A 306 15.40 -30.30 -21.98
N GLN A 307 16.45 -30.86 -22.59
CA GLN A 307 17.15 -32.07 -22.11
C GLN A 307 18.06 -31.79 -20.91
N ASP A 308 18.76 -30.66 -20.86
CA ASP A 308 19.53 -30.25 -19.68
C ASP A 308 18.63 -29.92 -18.47
N ASN A 309 17.36 -29.57 -18.74
CA ASN A 309 16.34 -29.34 -17.72
C ASN A 309 15.62 -30.61 -17.25
N GLU A 310 15.93 -31.82 -17.71
CA GLU A 310 15.33 -33.03 -17.12
C GLU A 310 15.80 -33.27 -15.67
N THR A 311 16.97 -32.75 -15.28
CA THR A 311 17.41 -32.71 -13.86
C THR A 311 16.94 -31.47 -13.09
N VAL A 312 16.36 -30.48 -13.76
CA VAL A 312 15.77 -29.28 -13.15
C VAL A 312 14.40 -29.03 -13.76
N SER A 313 13.57 -30.07 -13.85
CA SER A 313 12.14 -29.91 -14.06
C SER A 313 11.53 -29.41 -12.75
N LYS A 314 11.91 -28.20 -12.33
CA LYS A 314 10.95 -27.32 -11.67
C LYS A 314 9.91 -27.03 -12.75
N ARG A 315 8.93 -27.93 -12.85
CA ARG A 315 7.59 -27.64 -13.33
C ARG A 315 7.34 -26.16 -13.10
N ARG A 316 6.96 -25.43 -14.15
CA ARG A 316 6.37 -24.09 -14.06
C ARG A 316 5.45 -24.06 -12.85
N LYS A 317 5.96 -23.62 -11.71
CA LYS A 317 5.11 -23.25 -10.59
C LYS A 317 4.62 -21.90 -11.07
N PHE A 318 3.41 -21.87 -11.64
CA PHE A 318 2.54 -20.71 -11.42
C PHE A 318 2.84 -20.25 -10.00
N GLU A 319 3.23 -18.98 -9.79
CA GLU A 319 3.26 -18.49 -8.42
C GLU A 319 1.88 -18.82 -7.86
N PRO A 320 1.78 -19.76 -6.90
CA PRO A 320 0.49 -20.12 -6.40
C PRO A 320 -0.09 -18.84 -5.82
N PHE A 321 -1.37 -18.56 -6.09
CA PHE A 321 -2.04 -17.44 -5.43
C PHE A 321 -1.64 -17.46 -3.96
N LYS A 322 -1.06 -16.36 -3.52
CA LYS A 322 -0.61 -16.24 -2.13
C LYS A 322 -1.83 -16.52 -1.26
N LYS A 323 -1.71 -17.50 -0.38
CA LYS A 323 -2.80 -17.84 0.52
C LYS A 323 -3.11 -16.58 1.31
N LEU A 324 -4.35 -16.10 1.22
CA LEU A 324 -4.78 -15.04 2.11
C LEU A 324 -4.75 -15.62 3.53
N GLY A 325 -4.03 -14.96 4.42
CA GLY A 325 -4.22 -15.19 5.83
C GLY A 325 -5.58 -14.60 6.20
N THR A 326 -6.37 -15.30 7.01
CA THR A 326 -7.62 -14.77 7.56
C THR A 326 -7.35 -14.32 8.98
N TYR A 327 -7.71 -13.09 9.29
CA TYR A 327 -7.40 -12.47 10.57
C TYR A 327 -8.65 -11.88 11.19
N LYS A 328 -9.04 -12.50 12.28
CA LYS A 328 -10.18 -12.08 13.08
C LYS A 328 -9.86 -10.75 13.77
N VAL A 329 -10.86 -9.88 13.83
CA VAL A 329 -10.76 -8.56 14.48
C VAL A 329 -11.91 -8.28 15.44
N PHE A 330 -12.91 -9.17 15.46
CA PHE A 330 -13.97 -9.20 16.44
C PHE A 330 -14.61 -10.59 16.44
N ARG A 331 -15.00 -11.09 17.61
CA ARG A 331 -15.90 -12.24 17.76
C ARG A 331 -16.82 -12.09 18.96
N SER A 332 -18.00 -12.66 18.84
CA SER A 332 -18.95 -12.81 19.93
C SER A 332 -19.65 -14.15 19.81
N HIS A 333 -19.69 -14.88 20.92
CA HIS A 333 -20.63 -15.98 21.14
C HIS A 333 -21.51 -15.57 22.30
N SER A 334 -22.80 -15.35 22.04
CA SER A 334 -23.76 -14.78 22.99
C SER A 334 -25.15 -15.35 22.76
N ALA A 335 -26.10 -15.04 23.62
CA ALA A 335 -27.52 -15.31 23.42
C ALA A 335 -28.32 -14.02 23.32
N ILE A 336 -29.44 -14.02 22.60
CA ILE A 336 -30.37 -12.90 22.59
C ILE A 336 -31.18 -12.89 23.89
N ASP A 337 -31.34 -11.71 24.50
CA ASP A 337 -32.15 -11.56 25.70
C ASP A 337 -33.65 -11.71 25.39
N LEU A 338 -34.27 -12.74 25.96
CA LEU A 338 -35.69 -13.07 25.79
C LEU A 338 -36.58 -12.57 26.94
N THR A 339 -36.04 -11.77 27.88
CA THR A 339 -36.81 -11.32 29.06
C THR A 339 -38.06 -10.51 28.71
N ASN A 340 -38.00 -9.70 27.64
CA ASN A 340 -39.06 -8.75 27.27
C ASN A 340 -39.74 -9.07 25.93
N LEU A 341 -39.30 -10.11 25.21
CA LEU A 341 -39.81 -10.44 23.88
C LEU A 341 -39.99 -11.95 23.77
N SER A 342 -41.00 -12.36 22.99
CA SER A 342 -41.09 -13.77 22.59
C SER A 342 -39.87 -14.14 21.75
N MET A 343 -39.52 -15.43 21.73
CA MET A 343 -38.39 -15.94 20.94
C MET A 343 -38.53 -15.56 19.46
N GLU A 344 -39.74 -15.71 18.90
CA GLU A 344 -40.01 -15.37 17.49
C GLU A 344 -39.85 -13.86 17.21
N ASP A 345 -40.32 -13.01 18.11
CA ASP A 345 -40.22 -11.54 17.94
C ASP A 345 -38.78 -11.06 18.09
N ALA A 346 -38.04 -11.63 19.05
CA ALA A 346 -36.62 -11.33 19.25
C ALA A 346 -35.79 -11.75 18.02
N TYR A 347 -36.03 -12.97 17.50
CA TYR A 347 -35.43 -13.47 16.27
C TYR A 347 -35.73 -12.53 15.09
N LYS A 348 -37.01 -12.25 14.82
CA LYS A 348 -37.42 -11.38 13.70
C LYS A 348 -36.78 -9.99 13.79
N LYS A 349 -36.74 -9.37 14.97
CA LYS A 349 -36.11 -8.06 15.14
C LYS A 349 -34.60 -8.12 14.91
N ALA A 350 -33.91 -9.09 15.50
CA ALA A 350 -32.46 -9.21 15.37
C ALA A 350 -32.04 -9.48 13.93
N VAL A 351 -32.73 -10.38 13.23
CA VAL A 351 -32.50 -10.66 11.80
C VAL A 351 -32.73 -9.40 10.94
N ASN A 352 -33.75 -8.60 11.24
CA ASN A 352 -33.99 -7.34 10.53
C ASN A 352 -32.86 -6.32 10.71
N TYR A 353 -32.24 -6.22 11.89
CA TYR A 353 -31.06 -5.35 12.08
C TYR A 353 -29.89 -5.80 11.21
N ILE A 354 -29.61 -7.11 11.16
CA ILE A 354 -28.53 -7.65 10.32
C ILE A 354 -28.85 -7.40 8.85
N TYR A 355 -30.07 -7.72 8.39
CA TYR A 355 -30.46 -7.53 7.00
C TYR A 355 -30.46 -6.07 6.56
N SER A 356 -30.92 -5.15 7.42
CA SER A 356 -30.88 -3.70 7.14
C SER A 356 -29.45 -3.20 6.97
N TRP A 357 -28.51 -3.70 7.79
CA TRP A 357 -27.10 -3.41 7.63
C TRP A 357 -26.57 -3.93 6.28
N ILE A 358 -26.86 -5.18 5.90
CA ILE A 358 -26.47 -5.74 4.59
C ILE A 358 -27.03 -4.87 3.45
N LYS A 359 -28.33 -4.62 3.45
CA LYS A 359 -29.00 -3.82 2.41
C LYS A 359 -28.39 -2.42 2.30
N SER A 360 -28.10 -1.75 3.42
CA SER A 360 -27.49 -0.42 3.42
C SER A 360 -26.08 -0.36 2.81
N ARG A 361 -25.38 -1.50 2.74
CA ARG A 361 -23.98 -1.59 2.25
C ARG A 361 -23.86 -2.19 0.87
N PHE A 362 -24.78 -3.08 0.48
CA PHE A 362 -24.63 -3.93 -0.69
C PHE A 362 -25.68 -3.67 -1.79
N LEU A 363 -26.70 -2.85 -1.54
CA LEU A 363 -27.77 -2.56 -2.52
C LEU A 363 -27.25 -1.92 -3.82
N GLU A 364 -26.19 -1.10 -3.75
CA GLU A 364 -25.59 -0.51 -4.96
C GLU A 364 -24.75 -1.50 -5.78
N VAL A 365 -24.33 -2.62 -5.15
CA VAL A 365 -23.56 -3.68 -5.81
C VAL A 365 -24.49 -4.76 -6.37
N PHE A 366 -25.54 -5.08 -5.64
CA PHE A 366 -26.51 -6.12 -5.98
C PHE A 366 -27.92 -5.51 -6.03
N ASP A 367 -28.39 -5.22 -7.24
CA ASP A 367 -29.69 -4.61 -7.51
C ASP A 367 -30.87 -5.59 -7.34
N ASP A 368 -30.58 -6.89 -7.27
CA ASP A 368 -31.51 -7.98 -7.04
C ASP A 368 -31.68 -8.37 -5.56
N LEU A 369 -31.08 -7.62 -4.62
CA LEU A 369 -31.26 -7.83 -3.18
C LEU A 369 -32.76 -7.72 -2.79
N PRO A 370 -33.33 -8.72 -2.08
CA PRO A 370 -34.75 -8.72 -1.73
C PRO A 370 -35.21 -7.49 -0.94
N GLU A 371 -36.48 -7.10 -1.07
CA GLU A 371 -37.00 -5.94 -0.32
C GLU A 371 -37.01 -6.17 1.19
N GLY A 372 -37.41 -7.38 1.61
CA GLY A 372 -37.39 -7.85 3.00
C GLY A 372 -36.43 -9.01 3.21
N VAL A 373 -36.33 -9.49 4.45
CA VAL A 373 -35.45 -10.61 4.81
C VAL A 373 -35.85 -11.86 4.01
N GLY A 374 -34.88 -12.44 3.30
CA GLY A 374 -35.04 -13.66 2.54
C GLY A 374 -33.70 -14.37 2.34
N ALA A 375 -33.75 -15.64 1.92
CA ALA A 375 -32.57 -16.35 1.46
C ALA A 375 -32.04 -15.68 0.19
N TYR A 376 -30.72 -15.52 0.10
CA TYR A 376 -30.07 -14.81 -1.01
C TYR A 376 -28.63 -15.29 -1.16
N GLU A 377 -28.16 -15.50 -2.38
CA GLU A 377 -26.75 -15.78 -2.65
C GLU A 377 -26.35 -15.15 -3.99
N ASN A 378 -25.40 -14.23 -3.93
CA ASN A 378 -24.81 -13.63 -5.12
C ASN A 378 -23.36 -13.20 -4.84
N GLU A 379 -22.56 -13.15 -5.89
CA GLU A 379 -21.13 -12.81 -5.85
C GLU A 379 -20.74 -12.00 -7.09
N MET A 380 -19.96 -10.94 -6.86
CA MET A 380 -19.28 -10.15 -7.88
C MET A 380 -17.80 -10.04 -7.50
N PRO A 381 -16.89 -9.66 -8.42
CA PRO A 381 -15.48 -9.51 -8.09
C PRO A 381 -15.25 -8.63 -6.85
N GLY A 382 -14.77 -9.26 -5.75
CA GLY A 382 -14.49 -8.60 -4.48
C GLY A 382 -15.68 -8.40 -3.53
N TYR A 383 -16.90 -8.80 -3.94
CA TYR A 383 -18.12 -8.67 -3.13
C TYR A 383 -18.91 -9.97 -3.10
N LYS A 384 -19.38 -10.37 -1.92
CA LYS A 384 -20.26 -11.53 -1.76
C LYS A 384 -21.31 -11.22 -0.72
N VAL A 385 -22.54 -11.67 -0.95
CA VAL A 385 -23.59 -11.73 0.05
C VAL A 385 -24.22 -13.13 -0.01
N SER A 386 -24.16 -13.86 1.08
CA SER A 386 -24.78 -15.17 1.23
C SER A 386 -25.61 -15.17 2.51
N ILE A 387 -26.93 -15.36 2.37
CA ILE A 387 -27.92 -15.35 3.43
C ILE A 387 -28.67 -16.67 3.39
N SER A 388 -28.50 -17.46 4.45
CA SER A 388 -29.36 -18.60 4.75
C SER A 388 -30.43 -18.14 5.73
N TYR A 389 -31.69 -18.34 5.40
CA TYR A 389 -32.81 -17.87 6.21
C TYR A 389 -33.92 -18.92 6.24
N ASP A 390 -34.20 -19.43 7.43
CA ASP A 390 -35.28 -20.36 7.74
C ASP A 390 -36.04 -19.82 8.97
N PRO A 391 -37.17 -19.13 8.75
CA PRO A 391 -37.95 -18.57 9.85
C PRO A 391 -38.74 -19.62 10.65
N GLU A 392 -38.98 -20.81 10.12
CA GLU A 392 -39.71 -21.87 10.83
C GLU A 392 -38.84 -22.51 11.91
N GLU A 393 -37.58 -22.76 11.58
CA GLU A 393 -36.56 -23.27 12.52
C GLU A 393 -35.84 -22.17 13.32
N LEU A 394 -36.22 -20.90 13.12
CA LEU A 394 -35.59 -19.72 13.74
C LEU A 394 -34.07 -19.71 13.51
N TYR A 395 -33.68 -19.93 12.26
CA TYR A 395 -32.30 -19.99 11.80
C TYR A 395 -32.01 -18.91 10.75
N PHE A 396 -31.00 -18.10 11.03
CA PHE A 396 -30.48 -17.10 10.10
C PHE A 396 -28.95 -17.14 10.12
N ARG A 397 -28.34 -17.04 8.95
CA ARG A 397 -26.89 -16.87 8.83
C ARG A 397 -26.55 -16.02 7.63
N GLU A 398 -25.70 -15.02 7.84
CA GLU A 398 -25.09 -14.22 6.78
C GLU A 398 -23.59 -14.46 6.69
N VAL A 399 -23.08 -14.42 5.46
CA VAL A 399 -21.66 -14.24 5.16
C VAL A 399 -21.56 -13.17 4.09
N THR A 400 -20.88 -12.08 4.42
CA THR A 400 -20.66 -10.96 3.50
C THR A 400 -19.18 -10.67 3.34
N THR A 401 -18.75 -10.39 2.10
CA THR A 401 -17.38 -9.95 1.80
C THR A 401 -17.37 -8.66 1.01
N HIS A 402 -16.41 -7.78 1.27
CA HIS A 402 -16.19 -6.56 0.49
C HIS A 402 -14.71 -6.14 0.48
N LEU A 403 -14.30 -5.36 -0.52
CA LEU A 403 -12.93 -4.83 -0.60
C LEU A 403 -12.68 -3.71 0.42
N ASP A 404 -11.50 -3.67 1.01
CA ASP A 404 -11.07 -2.53 1.82
C ASP A 404 -10.79 -1.31 0.92
N THR A 405 -11.42 -0.17 1.22
CA THR A 405 -11.29 1.06 0.43
C THR A 405 -10.00 1.84 0.69
N LYS A 406 -9.28 1.52 1.78
CA LYS A 406 -8.06 2.19 2.22
C LYS A 406 -6.81 1.31 2.04
N ILE A 407 -6.94 -0.01 2.15
CA ILE A 407 -5.80 -0.94 2.17
C ILE A 407 -5.90 -1.91 0.97
N ALA A 408 -4.99 -1.78 0.02
CA ALA A 408 -4.91 -2.66 -1.13
C ALA A 408 -4.73 -4.14 -0.74
N ASN A 409 -5.35 -5.03 -1.52
CA ASN A 409 -5.33 -6.49 -1.35
C ASN A 409 -5.92 -7.00 -0.03
N ARG A 410 -6.71 -6.18 0.68
CA ARG A 410 -7.46 -6.59 1.86
C ARG A 410 -8.93 -6.75 1.53
N VAL A 411 -9.49 -7.88 1.94
CA VAL A 411 -10.92 -8.20 1.84
C VAL A 411 -11.50 -8.31 3.24
N TRP A 412 -12.59 -7.63 3.52
CA TRP A 412 -13.34 -7.76 4.76
C TRP A 412 -14.35 -8.89 4.68
N ILE A 413 -14.53 -9.62 5.78
CA ILE A 413 -15.43 -10.76 5.91
C ILE A 413 -16.25 -10.57 7.20
N SER A 414 -17.56 -10.37 7.06
CA SER A 414 -18.51 -10.38 8.19
C SER A 414 -19.31 -11.68 8.15
N ILE A 415 -19.51 -12.27 9.32
CA ILE A 415 -20.33 -13.46 9.52
C ILE A 415 -21.19 -13.21 10.75
N ALA A 416 -22.49 -13.43 10.64
CA ALA A 416 -23.39 -13.44 11.78
C ALA A 416 -24.41 -14.56 11.64
N SER A 417 -24.73 -15.23 12.74
CA SER A 417 -25.78 -16.23 12.79
C SER A 417 -26.64 -16.09 14.03
N ILE A 418 -27.93 -16.32 13.85
CA ILE A 418 -28.90 -16.44 14.92
C ILE A 418 -29.56 -17.80 14.76
N GLU A 419 -29.47 -18.64 15.77
CA GLU A 419 -30.04 -19.98 15.73
C GLU A 419 -30.69 -20.35 17.06
N LYS A 420 -31.83 -21.04 16.98
CA LYS A 420 -32.46 -21.62 18.16
C LYS A 420 -31.68 -22.84 18.62
N ARG A 421 -31.21 -22.81 19.87
CA ARG A 421 -30.72 -23.99 20.60
C ARG A 421 -31.52 -24.13 21.88
N ASN A 422 -32.37 -25.15 21.95
CA ASN A 422 -33.29 -25.38 23.07
C ASN A 422 -34.17 -24.13 23.33
N ASP A 423 -34.13 -23.59 24.56
CA ASP A 423 -34.85 -22.39 24.98
C ASP A 423 -34.05 -21.09 24.81
N THR A 424 -32.97 -21.11 24.03
CA THR A 424 -32.11 -19.95 23.78
C THR A 424 -31.97 -19.65 22.29
N LEU A 425 -31.84 -18.36 21.95
CA LEU A 425 -31.39 -17.92 20.64
C LEU A 425 -29.91 -17.58 20.72
N VAL A 426 -29.07 -18.45 20.19
CA VAL A 426 -27.63 -18.20 20.10
C VAL A 426 -27.38 -17.17 19.02
N PHE A 427 -26.58 -16.16 19.34
CA PHE A 427 -26.16 -15.09 18.46
C PHE A 427 -24.64 -15.05 18.38
N ASP A 428 -24.14 -15.51 17.25
CA ASP A 428 -22.73 -15.57 16.90
C ASP A 428 -22.40 -14.48 15.88
N VAL A 429 -21.31 -13.76 16.11
CA VAL A 429 -20.80 -12.73 15.19
C VAL A 429 -19.30 -12.83 15.10
N SER A 430 -18.75 -12.77 13.90
CA SER A 430 -17.33 -12.56 13.67
C SER A 430 -17.11 -11.55 12.55
N ASN A 431 -16.09 -10.72 12.73
CA ASN A 431 -15.60 -9.86 11.66
C ASN A 431 -14.10 -10.08 11.50
N GLU A 432 -13.68 -10.21 10.26
CA GLU A 432 -12.34 -10.65 9.89
C GLU A 432 -11.91 -9.89 8.64
N TYR A 433 -10.60 -9.86 8.38
CA TYR A 433 -10.08 -9.44 7.09
C TYR A 433 -9.09 -10.47 6.57
N ALA A 434 -9.05 -10.61 5.26
CA ALA A 434 -8.16 -11.49 4.53
C ALA A 434 -7.16 -10.66 3.71
N GLU A 435 -5.87 -10.93 3.85
CA GLU A 435 -4.80 -10.29 3.06
C GLU A 435 -3.61 -11.24 2.88
N PRO A 436 -2.67 -10.99 1.94
CA PRO A 436 -1.52 -11.87 1.71
C PRO A 436 -0.73 -12.15 3.00
N ALA A 437 -0.52 -13.43 3.32
CA ALA A 437 0.06 -13.86 4.61
C ALA A 437 1.48 -13.32 4.87
N ASP A 438 2.22 -13.04 3.82
CA ASP A 438 3.61 -12.58 3.81
C ASP A 438 3.76 -11.04 3.88
N LYS A 439 2.66 -10.30 4.01
CA LYS A 439 2.69 -8.86 4.29
C LYS A 439 3.14 -8.62 5.74
N TYR A 440 4.14 -7.74 5.94
CA TYR A 440 4.61 -7.35 7.28
C TYR A 440 3.43 -6.87 8.13
N ARG A 441 3.32 -7.46 9.33
CA ARG A 441 2.30 -7.14 10.31
C ARG A 441 2.95 -6.59 11.54
N ASP A 442 2.47 -5.44 11.95
CA ASP A 442 2.67 -4.99 13.30
C ASP A 442 1.73 -5.81 14.21
N ASN A 443 2.26 -6.88 14.79
CA ASN A 443 1.52 -7.75 15.70
C ASN A 443 1.10 -7.00 16.98
N GLU A 444 1.67 -5.83 17.26
CA GLU A 444 1.38 -5.02 18.44
C GLU A 444 0.16 -4.10 18.25
N ASN A 445 -0.40 -3.99 17.04
CA ASN A 445 -1.57 -3.17 16.73
C ASN A 445 -2.70 -4.01 16.11
N ILE A 446 -3.37 -4.82 16.94
CA ILE A 446 -4.55 -5.58 16.51
C ILE A 446 -5.69 -4.60 16.18
N LEU A 447 -6.05 -4.54 14.90
CA LEU A 447 -7.25 -3.83 14.44
C LEU A 447 -8.47 -4.47 15.12
N PHE A 448 -9.28 -3.68 15.83
CA PHE A 448 -10.55 -4.15 16.40
C PHE A 448 -11.71 -3.50 15.66
N SER A 449 -12.56 -4.32 15.04
CA SER A 449 -13.66 -3.82 14.20
C SER A 449 -14.90 -4.68 14.38
N ARG A 450 -15.91 -4.12 15.04
CA ARG A 450 -17.19 -4.77 15.34
C ARG A 450 -18.26 -4.28 14.36
N PRO A 451 -19.09 -5.16 13.75
CA PRO A 451 -20.21 -4.73 12.92
C PRO A 451 -21.22 -3.88 13.70
N ASN A 452 -21.82 -2.88 13.05
CA ASN A 452 -22.72 -1.93 13.71
C ASN A 452 -24.00 -2.61 14.23
N PHE A 453 -24.57 -3.55 13.47
CA PHE A 453 -25.80 -4.26 13.85
C PHE A 453 -25.67 -4.99 15.20
N TYR A 454 -24.46 -5.42 15.58
CA TYR A 454 -24.24 -6.08 16.87
C TYR A 454 -24.53 -5.14 18.04
N GLY A 455 -24.08 -3.88 17.93
CA GLY A 455 -24.39 -2.85 18.92
C GLY A 455 -25.88 -2.54 18.95
N GLU A 456 -26.51 -2.39 17.79
CA GLU A 456 -27.95 -2.11 17.68
C GLU A 456 -28.81 -3.22 18.29
N ILE A 457 -28.43 -4.49 18.10
CA ILE A 457 -29.12 -5.63 18.73
C ILE A 457 -28.90 -5.61 20.25
N ALA A 458 -27.68 -5.36 20.72
CA ALA A 458 -27.38 -5.25 22.15
C ALA A 458 -28.19 -4.13 22.84
N ASP A 459 -28.31 -2.97 22.17
CA ASP A 459 -29.04 -1.80 22.64
C ASP A 459 -30.57 -2.05 22.67
N ASN A 460 -31.13 -2.48 21.54
CA ASN A 460 -32.58 -2.47 21.32
C ASN A 460 -33.28 -3.77 21.75
N ILE A 461 -32.54 -4.89 21.83
CA ILE A 461 -33.07 -6.20 22.21
C ILE A 461 -32.38 -6.63 23.51
N GLY A 462 -31.05 -6.69 23.49
CA GLY A 462 -30.23 -7.21 24.57
C GLY A 462 -29.50 -8.48 24.13
N ILE A 463 -28.27 -8.59 24.60
CA ILE A 463 -27.44 -9.79 24.42
C ILE A 463 -26.93 -10.26 25.79
N CYS A 464 -26.80 -11.57 25.93
CA CYS A 464 -26.45 -12.26 27.15
C CYS A 464 -25.21 -13.11 26.92
N ASP A 465 -24.28 -13.02 27.86
CA ASP A 465 -23.34 -14.09 28.16
C ASP A 465 -24.05 -15.01 29.17
N ILE A 466 -23.45 -15.27 30.34
CA ILE A 466 -24.17 -15.77 31.52
C ILE A 466 -25.16 -14.72 32.07
N GLU A 467 -24.76 -13.44 32.07
CA GLU A 467 -25.61 -12.30 32.38
C GLU A 467 -25.76 -11.39 31.15
N ARG A 468 -26.80 -10.54 31.15
CA ARG A 468 -26.98 -9.51 30.13
C ARG A 468 -25.79 -8.54 30.12
N LEU A 469 -25.18 -8.36 28.95
CA LEU A 469 -24.11 -7.40 28.69
C LEU A 469 -24.69 -5.98 28.58
N ARG A 470 -23.97 -5.00 29.13
CA ARG A 470 -24.41 -3.59 29.21
C ARG A 470 -23.23 -2.64 29.12
N GLN A 471 -23.45 -1.49 28.51
CA GLN A 471 -22.52 -0.34 28.50
C GLN A 471 -22.51 0.47 29.81
N THR A 472 -22.98 -0.12 30.92
CA THR A 472 -23.07 0.53 32.23
C THR A 472 -22.39 -0.31 33.30
N VAL A 473 -21.90 0.35 34.34
CA VAL A 473 -21.27 -0.30 35.49
C VAL A 473 -22.34 -0.83 36.44
N LYS A 474 -22.19 -2.09 36.89
CA LYS A 474 -23.06 -2.67 37.94
C LYS A 474 -22.35 -2.55 39.30
N SER A 475 -22.91 -1.74 40.20
CA SER A 475 -22.45 -1.66 41.59
C SER A 475 -22.81 -2.91 42.38
N ILE A 476 -21.94 -3.29 43.32
CA ILE A 476 -22.08 -4.43 44.22
C ILE A 476 -21.96 -3.89 45.64
N GLY A 477 -23.12 -3.73 46.28
CA GLY A 477 -23.25 -3.11 47.60
C GLY A 477 -23.64 -4.07 48.73
N HIS A 478 -24.04 -5.31 48.41
CA HIS A 478 -24.47 -6.27 49.42
C HIS A 478 -24.17 -7.73 49.03
N THR A 479 -24.16 -8.62 50.03
CA THR A 479 -23.73 -10.03 49.89
C THR A 479 -24.42 -10.79 48.76
N LYS A 480 -25.72 -10.60 48.52
CA LYS A 480 -26.44 -11.28 47.43
C LYS A 480 -25.91 -10.92 46.04
N GLU A 481 -25.54 -9.66 45.81
CA GLU A 481 -24.94 -9.22 44.53
C GLU A 481 -23.53 -9.77 44.38
N TYR A 482 -22.80 -9.86 45.49
CA TYR A 482 -21.46 -10.44 45.52
C TYR A 482 -21.48 -11.95 45.23
N ASP A 483 -22.44 -12.70 45.74
CA ASP A 483 -22.61 -14.12 45.41
C ASP A 483 -22.94 -14.33 43.92
N VAL A 484 -23.70 -13.41 43.30
CA VAL A 484 -23.95 -13.42 41.86
C VAL A 484 -22.67 -13.13 41.07
N LEU A 485 -21.85 -12.17 41.52
CA LEU A 485 -20.54 -11.91 40.93
C LEU A 485 -19.64 -13.15 40.98
N LYS A 486 -19.54 -13.82 42.13
CA LYS A 486 -18.70 -15.03 42.27
C LYS A 486 -19.12 -16.11 41.29
N LYS A 487 -20.44 -16.37 41.19
CA LYS A 487 -20.99 -17.33 40.23
C LYS A 487 -20.61 -16.98 38.80
N LEU A 488 -20.78 -15.71 38.40
CA LEU A 488 -20.38 -15.22 37.08
C LEU A 488 -18.87 -15.40 36.83
N ILE A 489 -18.02 -15.12 37.82
CA ILE A 489 -16.56 -15.28 37.69
C ILE A 489 -16.15 -16.75 37.51
N SER A 490 -16.81 -17.65 38.23
CA SER A 490 -16.51 -19.09 38.23
C SER A 490 -17.19 -19.88 37.11
N ASP A 491 -18.12 -19.28 36.37
CA ASP A 491 -18.88 -20.01 35.34
C ASP A 491 -17.97 -20.41 34.16
N GLU A 492 -17.87 -21.71 33.91
CA GLU A 492 -17.03 -22.26 32.84
C GLU A 492 -17.56 -21.97 31.44
N ASN A 493 -18.85 -21.67 31.30
CA ASN A 493 -19.48 -21.33 30.02
C ASN A 493 -19.36 -19.84 29.67
N ARG A 494 -18.80 -19.02 30.57
CA ARG A 494 -18.66 -17.57 30.36
C ARG A 494 -17.69 -17.28 29.23
N GLU A 495 -18.16 -16.52 28.25
CA GLU A 495 -17.34 -16.13 27.10
C GLU A 495 -16.59 -14.80 27.30
N PHE A 496 -17.12 -13.86 28.09
CA PHE A 496 -16.53 -12.53 28.20
C PHE A 496 -15.83 -12.29 29.54
N PRO A 497 -14.77 -11.46 29.56
CA PRO A 497 -14.08 -11.14 30.81
C PRO A 497 -15.00 -10.40 31.79
N VAL A 498 -14.75 -10.58 33.08
CA VAL A 498 -15.33 -9.75 34.14
C VAL A 498 -14.25 -8.79 34.63
N VAL A 499 -14.54 -7.49 34.62
CA VAL A 499 -13.67 -6.45 35.16
C VAL A 499 -14.30 -5.91 36.43
N VAL A 500 -13.60 -6.07 37.55
CA VAL A 500 -14.05 -5.63 38.87
C VAL A 500 -13.20 -4.46 39.34
N PHE A 501 -13.86 -3.35 39.64
CA PHE A 501 -13.26 -2.16 40.24
C PHE A 501 -13.49 -2.18 41.75
N VAL A 502 -12.42 -2.00 42.51
CA VAL A 502 -12.44 -1.73 43.95
C VAL A 502 -11.77 -0.39 44.17
N ALA A 503 -12.46 0.54 44.82
CA ALA A 503 -11.93 1.87 45.05
C ALA A 503 -12.37 2.39 46.42
N SER A 504 -11.40 2.86 47.19
CA SER A 504 -11.61 3.46 48.52
C SER A 504 -12.10 4.90 48.45
N ASP A 505 -11.78 5.59 47.35
CA ASP A 505 -12.23 6.93 47.01
C ASP A 505 -12.59 7.03 45.51
N ASP A 506 -13.38 8.04 45.13
CA ASP A 506 -13.75 8.27 43.72
C ASP A 506 -12.64 8.95 42.90
N TYR A 507 -11.52 9.36 43.53
CA TYR A 507 -10.56 10.28 42.92
C TYR A 507 -9.89 9.73 41.67
N TRP A 508 -9.35 8.50 41.73
CA TRP A 508 -8.68 7.90 40.58
C TRP A 508 -9.68 7.27 39.61
N VAL A 509 -10.85 6.86 40.12
CA VAL A 509 -11.96 6.27 39.36
C VAL A 509 -12.58 7.29 38.41
N GLU A 510 -12.78 8.53 38.85
CA GLU A 510 -13.23 9.64 38.00
C GLU A 510 -12.19 9.99 36.93
N LYS A 511 -10.89 9.93 37.26
CA LYS A 511 -9.81 10.16 36.29
C LYS A 511 -9.67 9.02 35.29
N PHE A 512 -9.94 7.80 35.71
CA PHE A 512 -10.03 6.64 34.82
C PHE A 512 -11.29 6.74 33.96
N ASP A 513 -12.38 7.27 34.52
CA ASP A 513 -13.69 7.43 33.88
C ASP A 513 -14.23 6.05 33.45
N VAL A 514 -14.72 5.34 34.47
CA VAL A 514 -15.22 3.95 34.40
C VAL A 514 -16.48 3.86 33.56
N ASP A 515 -17.34 4.88 33.58
CA ASP A 515 -18.55 4.90 32.75
C ASP A 515 -18.21 4.94 31.26
N TYR A 516 -17.25 5.78 30.86
CA TYR A 516 -16.76 5.76 29.48
C TYR A 516 -16.08 4.44 29.14
N PHE A 517 -15.33 3.85 30.06
CA PHE A 517 -14.75 2.52 29.85
C PHE A 517 -15.85 1.47 29.63
N ALA A 518 -16.89 1.44 30.45
CA ALA A 518 -18.04 0.54 30.28
C ALA A 518 -18.75 0.77 28.94
N TYR A 519 -18.88 2.02 28.50
CA TYR A 519 -19.39 2.34 27.16
C TYR A 519 -18.53 1.72 26.04
N LEU A 520 -17.20 1.74 26.18
CA LEU A 520 -16.30 1.21 25.15
C LEU A 520 -16.33 -0.33 25.03
N VAL A 521 -16.43 -1.05 26.16
CA VAL A 521 -16.25 -2.51 26.19
C VAL A 521 -17.46 -3.33 26.64
N GLY A 522 -18.53 -2.69 27.11
CA GLY A 522 -19.64 -3.34 27.83
C GLY A 522 -20.48 -4.35 27.03
N TYR A 523 -20.28 -4.45 25.71
CA TYR A 523 -20.89 -5.50 24.86
C TYR A 523 -19.98 -6.70 24.61
N TYR A 524 -18.83 -6.75 25.27
CA TYR A 524 -17.88 -7.87 25.22
C TYR A 524 -17.04 -7.95 26.51
N ALA A 525 -17.54 -7.39 27.61
CA ALA A 525 -16.98 -7.49 28.96
C ALA A 525 -18.05 -7.14 30.00
N HIS A 526 -18.01 -7.77 31.18
CA HIS A 526 -18.86 -7.46 32.33
C HIS A 526 -18.18 -6.48 33.26
N ILE A 527 -18.76 -5.29 33.47
CA ILE A 527 -18.13 -4.23 34.27
C ILE A 527 -18.83 -4.11 35.63
N LYS A 528 -18.09 -4.37 36.70
CA LYS A 528 -18.61 -4.43 38.07
C LYS A 528 -17.80 -3.52 38.98
N ARG A 529 -18.46 -2.91 39.98
CA ARG A 529 -17.80 -2.07 40.98
C ARG A 529 -18.22 -2.49 42.39
N VAL A 530 -17.27 -2.86 43.24
CA VAL A 530 -17.52 -3.11 44.66
C VAL A 530 -17.57 -1.78 45.39
N THR A 531 -18.62 -1.54 46.19
CA THR A 531 -18.87 -0.21 46.80
C THR A 531 -18.81 -0.19 48.32
N THR A 532 -18.47 -1.31 48.97
CA THR A 532 -18.38 -1.39 50.44
C THR A 532 -17.05 -2.02 50.86
N GLU A 533 -16.49 -1.53 51.96
CA GLU A 533 -15.19 -1.99 52.48
C GLU A 533 -15.22 -3.48 52.87
N GLU A 534 -16.30 -3.92 53.52
CA GLU A 534 -16.47 -5.32 53.92
C GLU A 534 -16.42 -6.29 52.73
N LEU A 535 -17.08 -5.92 51.62
CA LEU A 535 -17.06 -6.73 50.39
C LEU A 535 -15.72 -6.61 49.65
N ALA A 536 -15.04 -5.46 49.75
CA ALA A 536 -13.71 -5.29 49.17
C ALA A 536 -12.68 -6.20 49.88
N GLU A 537 -12.72 -6.26 51.21
CA GLU A 537 -11.90 -7.19 52.01
C GLU A 537 -12.22 -8.65 51.67
N GLN A 538 -13.51 -8.98 51.56
CA GLN A 538 -13.93 -10.32 51.18
C GLN A 538 -13.45 -10.69 49.78
N PHE A 539 -13.55 -9.76 48.82
CA PHE A 539 -13.09 -9.94 47.45
C PHE A 539 -11.57 -10.14 47.36
N ALA A 540 -10.80 -9.38 48.15
CA ALA A 540 -9.36 -9.57 48.23
C ALA A 540 -8.98 -10.97 48.72
N LYS A 541 -9.66 -11.48 49.75
CA LYS A 541 -9.44 -12.84 50.28
C LYS A 541 -9.86 -13.94 49.32
N ASP A 542 -11.02 -13.80 48.69
CA ASP A 542 -11.58 -14.81 47.79
C ASP A 542 -10.71 -15.02 46.54
N TYR A 543 -9.98 -13.98 46.10
CA TYR A 543 -9.20 -13.97 44.86
C TYR A 543 -7.69 -13.70 45.06
N ASP A 544 -7.19 -13.82 46.29
CA ASP A 544 -5.76 -13.74 46.63
C ASP A 544 -5.10 -12.42 46.17
N LEU A 545 -5.76 -11.29 46.46
CA LEU A 545 -5.24 -9.95 46.18
C LEU A 545 -4.35 -9.45 47.33
N ASP A 546 -3.50 -8.48 47.03
CA ASP A 546 -2.60 -7.85 47.99
C ASP A 546 -3.39 -7.15 49.12
N GLU A 547 -3.19 -7.58 50.36
CA GLU A 547 -3.93 -7.08 51.54
C GLU A 547 -3.67 -5.58 51.83
N ASP A 548 -2.54 -5.04 51.38
CA ASP A 548 -2.17 -3.64 51.59
C ASP A 548 -2.64 -2.74 50.42
N GLU A 549 -2.79 -3.27 49.20
CA GLU A 549 -3.10 -2.48 48.00
C GLU A 549 -4.50 -2.71 47.38
N TYR A 550 -5.28 -3.72 47.80
CA TYR A 550 -6.55 -4.10 47.14
C TYR A 550 -7.61 -2.98 47.09
N ARG A 551 -7.55 -2.04 48.04
CA ARG A 551 -8.52 -0.95 48.23
C ARG A 551 -8.67 -0.04 47.01
N ASP A 552 -7.65 0.03 46.17
CA ASP A 552 -7.67 0.78 44.91
C ASP A 552 -7.10 -0.11 43.80
N SER A 553 -7.94 -0.98 43.25
CA SER A 553 -7.55 -2.00 42.29
C SER A 553 -8.55 -2.22 41.16
N ILE A 554 -8.02 -2.67 40.02
CA ILE A 554 -8.80 -3.21 38.90
C ILE A 554 -8.38 -4.66 38.73
N THR A 555 -9.34 -5.59 38.86
CA THR A 555 -9.09 -7.02 38.66
C THR A 555 -9.84 -7.51 37.43
N VAL A 556 -9.12 -8.12 36.50
CA VAL A 556 -9.67 -8.69 35.25
C VAL A 556 -9.67 -10.21 35.33
N PHE A 557 -10.84 -10.81 35.14
CA PHE A 557 -11.05 -12.25 35.10
C PHE A 557 -11.33 -12.66 33.65
N TYR A 558 -10.28 -13.04 32.92
CA TYR A 558 -10.44 -13.66 31.61
C TYR A 558 -10.86 -15.14 31.77
N PRO A 559 -11.79 -15.65 30.94
CA PRO A 559 -12.16 -17.06 30.96
C PRO A 559 -10.93 -17.98 30.83
N GLY A 560 -10.82 -18.97 31.71
CA GLY A 560 -9.71 -19.93 31.73
C GLY A 560 -8.35 -19.40 32.19
N LYS A 561 -8.24 -18.15 32.64
CA LYS A 561 -6.99 -17.55 33.16
C LYS A 561 -7.12 -17.20 34.64
N LYS A 562 -5.96 -17.08 35.32
CA LYS A 562 -5.90 -16.55 36.68
C LYS A 562 -6.32 -15.07 36.71
N PRO A 563 -6.83 -14.56 37.85
CA PRO A 563 -7.14 -13.14 38.02
C PRO A 563 -5.92 -12.27 37.75
N ALA A 564 -6.10 -11.19 37.00
CA ALA A 564 -5.06 -10.18 36.74
C ALA A 564 -5.42 -8.88 37.46
N ALA A 565 -4.76 -8.61 38.59
CA ALA A 565 -5.00 -7.43 39.40
C ALA A 565 -3.95 -6.34 39.16
N SER A 566 -4.43 -5.11 39.00
CA SER A 566 -3.62 -3.89 38.90
C SER A 566 -4.01 -2.92 40.00
N TYR A 567 -3.04 -2.49 40.80
CA TYR A 567 -3.24 -1.59 41.94
C TYR A 567 -2.99 -0.12 41.58
N LYS A 568 -3.37 0.80 42.48
CA LYS A 568 -3.32 2.26 42.29
C LYS A 568 -1.98 2.76 41.74
N SER A 569 -0.87 2.28 42.31
CA SER A 569 0.50 2.67 41.90
C SER A 569 0.77 2.28 40.44
N HIS A 570 0.40 1.06 40.04
CA HIS A 570 0.51 0.60 38.65
C HIS A 570 -0.36 1.44 37.70
N ILE A 571 -1.62 1.70 38.08
CA ILE A 571 -2.58 2.46 37.27
C ILE A 571 -2.09 3.90 37.03
N LEU A 572 -1.59 4.57 38.07
CA LEU A 572 -1.14 5.96 38.01
C LEU A 572 0.20 6.14 37.29
N ASN A 573 1.06 5.13 37.28
CA ASN A 573 2.37 5.19 36.64
C ASN A 573 2.38 4.63 35.21
N THR A 574 1.23 4.15 34.72
CA THR A 574 1.13 3.59 33.37
C THR A 574 1.39 4.65 32.30
N THR A 575 2.14 4.27 31.28
CA THR A 575 2.35 5.05 30.05
C THR A 575 1.84 4.25 28.86
N PHE A 576 1.10 4.87 27.96
CA PHE A 576 0.55 4.21 26.78
C PHE A 576 0.78 5.07 25.55
N GLU A 577 1.43 4.50 24.53
CA GLU A 577 1.69 5.19 23.27
C GLU A 577 0.42 5.25 22.43
N VAL A 578 0.00 6.47 22.06
CA VAL A 578 -1.20 6.67 21.25
C VAL A 578 -0.79 7.03 19.83
N ILE A 579 -1.07 6.11 18.91
CA ILE A 579 -0.83 6.28 17.49
C ILE A 579 -2.16 6.52 16.77
N LYS A 580 -2.38 7.73 16.25
CA LYS A 580 -3.51 8.03 15.37
C LYS A 580 -3.03 8.15 13.93
N ILE A 581 -2.94 7.01 13.26
CA ILE A 581 -2.47 6.90 11.86
C ILE A 581 -3.28 7.82 10.94
N GLU A 582 -4.61 7.82 11.06
CA GLU A 582 -5.50 8.65 10.23
C GLU A 582 -5.31 10.16 10.43
N LYS A 583 -4.83 10.59 11.61
CA LYS A 583 -4.61 12.01 11.95
C LYS A 583 -3.14 12.39 12.05
N LYS A 584 -2.21 11.45 11.76
CA LYS A 584 -0.76 11.61 11.86
C LYS A 584 -0.31 12.22 13.21
N LYS A 585 -0.92 11.79 14.32
CA LYS A 585 -0.58 12.25 15.67
C LYS A 585 -0.04 11.10 16.52
N TYR A 586 1.04 11.38 17.24
CA TYR A 586 1.73 10.46 18.14
C TYR A 586 1.97 11.18 19.47
N TRP A 587 1.56 10.58 20.58
CA TRP A 587 1.90 11.09 21.90
C TRP A 587 1.83 9.96 22.93
N ASN A 588 2.61 10.09 23.99
CA ASN A 588 2.51 9.22 25.15
C ASN A 588 1.47 9.80 26.10
N GLU A 589 0.44 9.01 26.37
CA GLU A 589 -0.53 9.28 27.42
C GLU A 589 -0.03 8.66 28.72
N THR A 590 -0.27 9.30 29.87
CA THR A 590 0.17 8.80 31.18
C THR A 590 -0.98 8.74 32.20
N GLY A 591 -0.82 7.92 33.23
CA GLY A 591 -1.78 7.77 34.33
C GLY A 591 -3.04 7.00 33.98
N CYS A 592 -4.14 7.28 34.68
CA CYS A 592 -5.39 6.52 34.56
C CYS A 592 -5.91 6.41 33.11
N ARG A 593 -5.76 7.47 32.30
CA ARG A 593 -6.20 7.48 30.91
C ARG A 593 -5.35 6.56 30.03
N ALA A 594 -4.06 6.44 30.32
CA ALA A 594 -3.15 5.52 29.65
C ALA A 594 -3.50 4.08 30.00
N PHE A 595 -3.68 3.78 31.29
CA PHE A 595 -4.10 2.46 31.77
C PHE A 595 -5.46 2.05 31.18
N ARG A 596 -6.42 2.99 31.06
CA ARG A 596 -7.69 2.71 30.38
C ARG A 596 -7.50 2.27 28.94
N ARG A 597 -6.63 2.93 28.17
CA ARG A 597 -6.37 2.54 26.77
C ARG A 597 -5.70 1.17 26.69
N GLN A 598 -4.73 0.92 27.56
CA GLN A 598 -4.07 -0.37 27.67
C GLN A 598 -5.09 -1.47 27.95
N LEU A 599 -5.92 -1.31 28.98
CA LEU A 599 -6.94 -2.29 29.35
C LEU A 599 -7.99 -2.50 28.24
N VAL A 600 -8.40 -1.45 27.53
CA VAL A 600 -9.27 -1.59 26.34
C VAL A 600 -8.56 -2.38 25.23
N SER A 601 -7.26 -2.15 25.00
CA SER A 601 -6.47 -2.95 24.05
C SER A 601 -6.45 -4.41 24.48
N ASP A 602 -6.05 -4.69 25.72
CA ASP A 602 -5.92 -6.05 26.26
C ASP A 602 -7.24 -6.85 26.15
N ILE A 603 -8.38 -6.21 26.43
CA ILE A 603 -9.70 -6.85 26.30
C ILE A 603 -10.01 -7.15 24.84
N ARG A 604 -9.71 -6.23 23.93
CA ARG A 604 -9.95 -6.39 22.48
C ARG A 604 -9.05 -7.46 21.88
N GLU A 605 -7.79 -7.54 22.30
CA GLU A 605 -6.85 -8.56 21.89
C GLU A 605 -7.29 -9.94 22.39
N ASN A 606 -7.67 -10.05 23.67
CA ASN A 606 -8.21 -11.30 24.22
C ASN A 606 -9.52 -11.73 23.55
N ASN A 607 -10.35 -10.79 23.10
CA ASN A 607 -11.56 -11.12 22.34
C ASN A 607 -11.21 -11.85 21.04
N VAL A 608 -10.12 -11.46 20.37
CA VAL A 608 -9.73 -11.98 19.06
C VAL A 608 -8.95 -13.29 19.12
N VAL A 609 -8.06 -13.45 20.11
CA VAL A 609 -7.04 -14.52 20.19
C VAL A 609 -7.60 -15.87 20.68
N LYS A 610 -8.79 -15.89 21.27
CA LYS A 610 -9.41 -17.12 21.80
C LYS A 610 -9.62 -18.20 20.75
#